data_AF-A0A2K3MHD7-F1
#
_entry.id   AF-A0A2K3MHD7-F1
#
_cell.length_a   1.000
_cell.length_b   1.000
_cell.length_c   1.000
_cell.angle_alpha   90.00
_cell.angle_beta   90.00
_cell.angle_gamma   90.00
#
_symmetry.space_group_name_H-M   'P 1'
#
loop_
_entity.id
_entity.type
_entity.pdbx_description
1 polymer ?
#
loop_
_entity_poly.entity_id
_entity_poly.type
_entity_poly.pdbx_seq_one_letter_code
_entity_poly.pdbx_strand_id
1 'polypeptide(L)' 'MGSVEKDLKNMREYFRSGITKEASWRESQLKGLRRFLMEKENDIFMALMQDLGKHRIEAFRDE' A
#
# COMPACT_ATOMS: atom_id res chain seq x y z
N MET A 1 -15.57 -17.74 -3.85
CA MET A 1 -16.08 -16.57 -4.61
C MET A 1 -16.71 -15.48 -3.74
N GLY A 2 -17.29 -15.76 -2.56
CA GLY A 2 -17.99 -14.74 -1.76
C GLY A 2 -17.17 -13.67 -1.01
N SER A 3 -15.84 -13.81 -0.87
CA SER A 3 -15.02 -12.82 -0.13
C SER A 3 -14.75 -11.56 -0.96
N VAL A 4 -14.28 -11.72 -2.21
CA VAL A 4 -13.87 -10.61 -3.06
C VAL A 4 -15.04 -9.69 -3.42
N GLU A 5 -16.20 -10.26 -3.73
CA GLU A 5 -17.41 -9.47 -4.04
C GLU A 5 -17.87 -8.64 -2.85
N LYS A 6 -17.77 -9.20 -1.63
CA LYS A 6 -18.08 -8.49 -0.39
C LYS A 6 -17.09 -7.36 -0.14
N ASP A 7 -15.79 -7.61 -0.32
CA ASP A 7 -14.75 -6.59 -0.15
C ASP A 7 -14.93 -5.43 -1.14
N LEU A 8 -15.24 -5.75 -2.41
CA LEU A 8 -15.55 -4.75 -3.43
C LEU A 8 -16.78 -3.91 -3.08
N LYS A 9 -17.84 -4.54 -2.55
CA LYS A 9 -19.03 -3.82 -2.09
C LYS A 9 -18.66 -2.83 -0.97
N ASN A 10 -17.92 -3.29 0.04
CA ASN A 10 -17.50 -2.46 1.16
C ASN A 10 -16.62 -1.28 0.72
N MET A 11 -15.66 -1.51 -0.19
CA MET A 11 -14.81 -0.44 -0.74
C MET A 11 -15.63 0.61 -1.50
N ARG A 12 -16.62 0.17 -2.30
CA ARG A 12 -17.53 1.09 -3.02
C ARG A 12 -18.38 1.90 -2.06
N GLU A 13 -18.91 1.29 -1.01
CA GLU A 13 -19.68 1.98 0.03
C GLU A 13 -18.82 3.00 0.79
N TYR A 14 -17.59 2.63 1.16
CA TYR A 14 -16.64 3.54 1.80
C TYR A 14 -16.30 4.74 0.90
N PHE A 15 -16.05 4.52 -0.38
CA PHE A 15 -15.82 5.62 -1.33
C PHE A 15 -17.05 6.53 -1.46
N ARG A 16 -18.25 5.94 -1.60
CA ARG A 16 -19.52 6.67 -1.72
C ARG A 16 -19.87 7.48 -0.48
N SER A 17 -19.35 7.13 0.69
CA SER A 17 -19.50 7.96 1.91
C SER A 17 -18.91 9.36 1.77
N GLY A 18 -18.04 9.59 0.79
CA GLY A 18 -17.40 10.88 0.55
C GLY A 18 -16.15 11.14 1.40
N ILE A 19 -15.87 10.32 2.42
CA ILE A 19 -14.71 10.49 3.32
C ILE A 19 -13.38 10.61 2.55
N THR A 20 -13.23 9.88 1.45
CA THR A 20 -12.01 9.91 0.62
C THR A 20 -11.77 11.23 -0.13
N LYS A 21 -12.78 12.12 -0.20
CA LYS A 21 -12.67 13.46 -0.81
C LYS A 21 -11.98 14.46 0.11
N GLU A 22 -11.98 14.23 1.42
CA GLU A 22 -11.35 15.12 2.38
C GLU A 22 -9.83 15.12 2.21
N ALA A 23 -9.22 16.30 2.12
CA ALA A 23 -7.77 16.43 1.96
C ALA A 23 -7.02 15.84 3.16
N SER A 24 -7.52 16.09 4.37
CA SER A 24 -6.97 15.54 5.62
C SER A 24 -6.98 14.01 5.63
N TRP A 25 -8.04 13.39 5.09
CA TRP A 25 -8.09 11.94 4.92
C TRP A 25 -7.00 11.46 3.98
N ARG A 26 -6.87 12.06 2.79
CA ARG A 26 -5.82 11.70 1.82
C ARG A 26 -4.41 11.86 2.40
N GLU A 27 -4.15 12.96 3.10
CA GLU A 27 -2.87 13.20 3.77
C GLU A 27 -2.57 12.13 4.82
N SER A 28 -3.58 11.73 5.62
CA SER A 28 -3.40 10.66 6.61
C SER A 28 -3.05 9.32 5.95
N GLN A 29 -3.65 9.00 4.79
CA GLN A 29 -3.33 7.78 4.06
C GLN A 29 -1.91 7.82 3.49
N LEU A 30 -1.46 8.95 2.95
CA LEU A 30 -0.08 9.12 2.47
C LEU A 30 0.94 8.99 3.61
N LYS A 31 0.66 9.57 4.78
CA LYS A 31 1.49 9.38 5.99
C LYS A 31 1.52 7.91 6.41
N GLY A 32 0.38 7.22 6.33
CA GLY A 32 0.27 5.78 6.56
C GLY A 32 1.12 4.95 5.61
N LEU A 33 1.06 5.22 4.30
CA LEU A 33 1.87 4.54 3.28
C LEU A 33 3.37 4.77 3.51
N ARG A 34 3.78 6.02 3.79
CA ARG A 34 5.17 6.32 4.12
C ARG A 34 5.63 5.55 5.37
N ARG A 35 4.81 5.50 6.42
CA ARG A 35 5.10 4.74 7.63
C ARG A 35 5.24 3.25 7.33
N PHE A 36 4.32 2.69 6.54
CA PHE A 36 4.38 1.30 6.12
C PHE A 36 5.70 0.97 5.39
N LEU A 37 6.12 1.80 4.43
CA LEU A 37 7.39 1.60 3.72
C LEU A 37 8.59 1.59 4.67
N MET A 38 8.62 2.48 5.66
CA MET A 38 9.72 2.53 6.65
C MET A 38 9.69 1.32 7.59
N GLU A 39 8.51 0.95 8.11
CA GLU A 39 8.34 -0.17 9.04
C GLU A 39 8.58 -1.53 8.38
N LYS A 40 8.30 -1.63 7.08
CA LYS A 40 8.36 -2.87 6.28
C LYS A 40 9.51 -2.90 5.29
N GLU A 41 10.47 -1.98 5.40
CA GLU A 41 11.57 -1.84 4.47
C GLU A 41 12.34 -3.16 4.25
N ASN A 42 12.75 -3.84 5.32
CA ASN A 42 13.48 -5.10 5.22
C ASN A 42 12.62 -6.22 4.63
N ASP A 43 11.36 -6.33 5.04
CA ASP A 43 10.42 -7.34 4.52
C ASP A 43 10.23 -7.16 3.00
N ILE A 44 10.12 -5.92 2.54
CA ILE A 44 10.00 -5.56 1.12
C ILE A 44 11.28 -5.94 0.35
N PHE A 45 12.47 -5.61 0.89
CA PHE A 45 13.73 -6.00 0.25
C PHE A 45 13.93 -7.50 0.17
N MET A 46 13.55 -8.23 1.22
CA MET A 46 13.60 -9.69 1.21
C MET A 46 12.69 -10.28 0.15
N ALA A 47 11.47 -9.76 0.01
CA ALA A 47 10.54 -10.18 -1.05
C ALA A 47 11.10 -9.91 -2.44
N LEU A 48 11.65 -8.71 -2.69
CA LEU A 48 12.27 -8.36 -3.97
C LEU A 48 13.48 -9.23 -4.32
N MET A 49 14.29 -9.59 -3.32
CA MET A 49 15.39 -10.51 -3.51
C MET A 49 14.90 -11.93 -3.83
N GLN A 50 13.88 -12.41 -3.12
CA GLN A 50 13.34 -13.75 -3.31
C GLN A 50 12.63 -13.92 -4.68
N ASP A 51 11.84 -12.92 -5.07
CA ASP A 51 11.00 -13.00 -6.26
C ASP A 51 11.76 -12.59 -7.54
N LEU A 52 12.67 -11.61 -7.43
CA LEU A 52 13.32 -10.97 -8.58
C LEU A 52 14.86 -11.02 -8.53
N GLY A 53 15.46 -11.47 -7.43
CA GLY A 53 16.92 -11.42 -7.24
C GLY A 53 17.48 -10.00 -7.05
N LYS A 54 16.63 -8.99 -6.85
CA LYS A 54 17.06 -7.59 -6.71
C LYS A 54 17.73 -7.37 -5.36
N HIS A 55 18.98 -6.92 -5.38
CA HIS A 55 19.70 -6.57 -4.16
C HIS A 55 19.16 -5.24 -3.57
N ARG A 56 19.25 -5.05 -2.24
CA ARG A 56 18.71 -3.89 -1.51
C ARG A 56 19.03 -2.53 -2.15
N ILE A 57 20.25 -2.35 -2.64
CA ILE A 57 20.70 -1.07 -3.23
C ILE A 57 19.99 -0.77 -4.55
N GLU A 58 19.81 -1.78 -5.40
CA GLU A 58 19.08 -1.68 -6.66
C GLU A 58 17.60 -1.40 -6.38
N ALA A 59 16.99 -2.20 -5.51
CA ALA A 59 15.60 -2.04 -5.09
C ALA A 59 15.27 -0.67 -4.46
N PHE A 60 16.24 -0.03 -3.80
CA PHE A 60 16.05 1.29 -3.18
C PHE A 60 16.24 2.46 -4.15
N ARG A 61 17.08 2.29 -5.19
CA ARG A 61 17.51 3.40 -6.06
C ARG A 61 16.82 3.43 -7.42
N ASP A 62 16.38 2.29 -7.95
CA ASP A 62 15.89 2.06 -9.34
C ASP A 62 15.93 3.33 -10.22
N GLU A 63 17.11 3.57 -10.83
CA GLU A 63 17.28 4.36 -12.06
C GLU A 63 16.79 3.56 -13.26
#